data_AF-A0A7C1C818-F1
#
_entry.id   AF-A0A7C1C818-F1
#
_cell.length_a   1.000
_cell.length_b   1.000
_cell.length_c   1.000
_cell.angle_alpha   90.00
_cell.angle_beta   90.00
_cell.angle_gamma   90.00
#
_symmetry.space_group_name_H-M   'P 1'
#
loop_
_entity.id
_entity.type
_entity.pdbx_description
1 polymer ?
#
loop_
_entity_poly.entity_id
_entity_poly.type
_entity_poly.pdbx_seq_one_letter_code
_entity_poly.pdbx_strand_id
1 'polypeptide(L)'
;MKPELRGKIFTSTFISWQESLRPLLELSGLARRIAGADLILIKPNLVEALAPPVTTPVGLVAALVDFLRSVTVARIVIGEGSGAINHDTRHSFAELGYTEFARRQGVELIDLNQEKLVRFRKKECRRWPEMFLPEIACDCFLISVPVLKAHTLAGVTLTLKNMMGLAP
;
A
#
# COMPACT_ATOMS: atom_id res chain seq x y z
N MET A 1 -12.97 -27.12 10.72
CA MET A 1 -11.78 -26.39 11.19
C MET A 1 -11.12 -25.77 9.96
N LYS A 2 -11.10 -24.44 9.81
CA LYS A 2 -10.34 -23.81 8.69
C LYS A 2 -8.86 -24.08 8.96
N PRO A 3 -8.06 -24.52 7.98
CA PRO A 3 -6.63 -24.73 8.20
C PRO A 3 -6.02 -23.42 8.71
N GLU A 4 -5.20 -23.50 9.75
CA GLU A 4 -4.40 -22.37 10.21
C GLU A 4 -3.49 -21.92 9.07
N LEU A 5 -3.89 -20.88 8.36
CA LEU A 5 -3.02 -20.20 7.41
C LEU A 5 -1.95 -19.46 8.22
N ARG A 6 -0.86 -20.15 8.57
CA ARG A 6 0.33 -19.48 9.10
C ARG A 6 0.90 -18.61 7.98
N GLY A 7 0.83 -17.30 8.17
CA GLY A 7 1.48 -16.34 7.28
C GLY A 7 2.98 -16.64 7.20
N LYS A 8 3.51 -16.71 5.98
CA LYS A 8 4.95 -16.90 5.76
C LYS A 8 5.64 -15.54 5.83
N ILE A 9 6.64 -15.42 6.70
CA ILE A 9 7.45 -14.21 6.84
C ILE A 9 8.78 -14.46 6.11
N PHE A 10 9.19 -13.50 5.30
CA PHE A 10 10.50 -13.48 4.66
C PHE A 10 11.30 -12.30 5.21
N THR A 11 12.56 -12.52 5.55
CA THR A 11 13.45 -11.49 6.10
C THR A 11 14.80 -11.53 5.37
N SER A 12 15.47 -10.39 5.31
CA SER A 12 16.82 -10.25 4.76
C SER A 12 17.56 -9.17 5.53
N THR A 13 18.89 -9.23 5.52
CA THR A 13 19.74 -8.09 5.91
C THR A 13 19.57 -6.96 4.92
N PHE A 14 19.44 -5.73 5.42
CA PHE A 14 19.30 -4.54 4.58
C PHE A 14 20.66 -4.09 4.04
N ILE A 15 20.76 -3.90 2.72
CA ILE A 15 21.92 -3.36 2.01
C ILE A 15 21.49 -2.10 1.27
N SER A 16 20.51 -2.25 0.38
CA SER A 16 19.81 -1.20 -0.33
C SER A 16 18.37 -1.66 -0.60
N TRP A 17 17.46 -0.75 -0.94
CA TRP A 17 16.09 -1.16 -1.27
C TRP A 17 16.04 -2.13 -2.45
N GLN A 18 16.84 -1.88 -3.48
CA GLN A 18 16.92 -2.68 -4.69
C GLN A 18 17.45 -4.09 -4.41
N GLU A 19 18.54 -4.21 -3.67
CA GLU A 19 19.19 -5.51 -3.39
C GLU A 19 18.42 -6.32 -2.36
N SER A 20 17.87 -5.67 -1.33
CA SER A 20 17.19 -6.37 -0.24
C SER A 20 15.75 -6.76 -0.58
N LEU A 21 15.05 -5.98 -1.42
CA LEU A 21 13.63 -6.23 -1.70
C LEU A 21 13.43 -7.35 -2.73
N ARG A 22 14.22 -7.38 -3.80
CA ARG A 22 14.02 -8.31 -4.92
C ARG A 22 13.99 -9.80 -4.48
N PRO A 23 14.95 -10.32 -3.69
CA PRO A 23 14.92 -11.71 -3.25
C PRO A 23 13.67 -12.03 -2.42
N LEU A 24 13.20 -11.09 -1.60
CA LEU A 24 11.99 -11.27 -0.79
C LEU A 24 10.74 -11.38 -1.67
N LEU A 25 10.63 -10.56 -2.71
CA LEU A 25 9.51 -10.59 -3.66
C LEU A 25 9.52 -11.87 -4.50
N GLU A 26 10.69 -12.33 -4.93
CA GLU A 26 10.87 -13.60 -5.65
C GLU A 26 10.49 -14.80 -4.77
N LEU A 27 10.99 -14.86 -3.53
CA LEU A 27 10.67 -15.92 -2.57
C LEU A 27 9.17 -15.96 -2.21
N SER A 28 8.50 -14.81 -2.21
CA SER A 28 7.06 -14.72 -1.99
C SER A 28 6.22 -15.26 -3.17
N GLY A 29 6.85 -15.43 -4.33
CA GLY A 29 6.19 -15.81 -5.59
C GLY A 29 5.29 -14.71 -6.14
N LEU A 30 5.59 -13.44 -5.87
CA LEU A 30 4.73 -12.30 -6.22
C LEU A 30 4.40 -12.26 -7.71
N ALA A 31 5.39 -12.47 -8.59
CA ALA A 31 5.20 -12.48 -10.04
C ALA A 31 4.08 -13.43 -10.49
N ARG A 32 4.02 -14.64 -9.92
CA ARG A 32 2.97 -15.61 -10.22
C ARG A 32 1.59 -15.15 -9.74
N ARG A 33 1.53 -14.43 -8.62
CA ARG A 33 0.27 -13.96 -8.02
C ARG A 33 -0.35 -12.80 -8.80
N ILE A 34 0.46 -12.01 -9.49
CA ILE A 34 0.01 -10.84 -10.26
C ILE A 34 -0.12 -11.11 -11.77
N ALA A 35 0.12 -12.34 -12.24
CA ALA A 35 0.19 -12.67 -13.66
C ALA A 35 -1.10 -12.41 -14.45
N GLY A 36 -2.25 -12.33 -13.78
CA GLY A 36 -3.55 -11.98 -14.40
C GLY A 36 -4.14 -10.67 -13.87
N ALA A 37 -3.35 -9.83 -13.21
CA ALA A 37 -3.81 -8.54 -12.72
C ALA A 37 -3.68 -7.49 -13.82
N ASP A 38 -4.76 -6.79 -14.16
CA ASP A 38 -4.72 -5.65 -15.07
C ASP A 38 -4.27 -4.35 -14.36
N LEU A 39 -4.54 -4.27 -13.06
CA LEU A 39 -4.25 -3.12 -12.20
C LEU A 39 -3.59 -3.57 -10.89
N ILE A 40 -2.49 -2.91 -10.53
CA ILE A 40 -1.80 -3.06 -9.26
C ILE A 40 -1.85 -1.74 -8.52
N LEU A 41 -2.46 -1.75 -7.33
CA LEU A 41 -2.50 -0.60 -6.42
C LEU A 41 -1.44 -0.82 -5.33
N ILE A 42 -0.41 0.01 -5.33
CA ILE A 42 0.56 0.06 -4.23
C ILE A 42 0.04 1.05 -3.20
N LYS A 43 -0.20 0.56 -1.98
CA LYS A 43 -0.66 1.36 -0.86
C LYS A 43 0.44 1.52 0.20
N PRO A 44 1.23 2.61 0.16
CA PRO A 44 2.16 2.95 1.24
C PRO A 44 1.40 3.34 2.52
N ASN A 45 2.14 3.75 3.56
CA ASN A 45 1.62 4.42 4.74
C ASN A 45 2.04 5.89 4.70
N LEU A 46 1.16 6.78 4.22
CA LEU A 46 1.36 8.24 4.16
C LEU A 46 0.19 9.00 4.82
N VAL A 47 -0.44 8.38 5.83
CA VAL A 47 -1.58 8.95 6.56
C VAL A 47 -1.28 10.32 7.20
N GLU A 48 0.00 10.62 7.43
CA GLU A 48 0.53 11.90 7.90
C GLU A 48 1.77 12.27 7.08
N ALA A 49 2.01 13.55 6.83
CA ALA A 49 3.20 14.07 6.16
C ALA A 49 4.44 14.14 7.11
N LEU A 50 4.83 13.00 7.69
CA LEU A 50 6.03 12.89 8.54
C LEU A 50 7.09 12.03 7.87
N ALA A 51 8.36 12.44 7.94
CA ALA A 51 9.45 11.71 7.32
C ALA A 51 9.58 10.26 7.84
N PRO A 52 10.13 9.33 7.05
CA PRO A 52 10.48 8.00 7.51
C PRO A 52 11.36 8.03 8.78
N PRO A 53 11.21 7.06 9.71
CA PRO A 53 10.44 5.82 9.57
C PRO A 53 8.97 5.93 10.05
N VAL A 54 8.39 7.13 10.10
CA VAL A 54 6.96 7.26 10.46
C VAL A 54 6.06 6.80 9.31
N THR A 55 6.49 7.09 8.08
CA THR A 55 5.85 6.80 6.80
C THR A 55 6.73 5.93 5.91
N THR A 56 6.14 5.34 4.88
CA THR A 56 6.85 4.44 3.96
C THR A 56 7.89 5.22 3.14
N PRO A 57 9.20 4.87 3.22
CA PRO A 57 10.22 5.52 2.42
C PRO A 57 9.93 5.42 0.92
N VAL A 58 9.97 6.53 0.19
CA VAL A 58 9.73 6.54 -1.26
C VAL A 58 10.70 5.63 -2.02
N GLY A 59 11.94 5.47 -1.54
CA GLY A 59 12.93 4.55 -2.12
C GLY A 59 12.52 3.07 -2.07
N LEU A 60 11.78 2.66 -1.04
CA LEU A 60 11.22 1.30 -0.97
C LEU A 60 10.14 1.09 -2.04
N VAL A 61 9.26 2.08 -2.21
CA VAL A 61 8.21 2.04 -3.24
C VAL A 61 8.82 2.11 -4.64
N ALA A 62 9.88 2.89 -4.84
CA ALA A 62 10.64 2.92 -6.09
C ALA A 62 11.19 1.53 -6.47
N ALA A 63 11.89 0.86 -5.55
CA ALA A 63 12.40 -0.48 -5.78
C ALA A 63 11.28 -1.50 -6.07
N LEU A 64 10.13 -1.36 -5.42
CA LEU A 64 8.95 -2.18 -5.70
C LEU A 64 8.39 -1.94 -7.11
N VAL A 65 8.25 -0.68 -7.52
CA VAL A 65 7.80 -0.32 -8.88
C VAL A 65 8.75 -0.89 -9.93
N ASP A 66 10.06 -0.76 -9.73
CA ASP A 66 11.07 -1.29 -10.63
C ASP A 66 10.97 -2.82 -10.75
N PHE A 67 10.78 -3.52 -9.63
CA PHE A 67 10.54 -4.96 -9.65
C PHE A 67 9.28 -5.32 -10.42
N LEU A 68 8.15 -4.67 -10.13
CA LEU A 68 6.86 -4.97 -10.77
C LEU A 68 6.94 -4.78 -12.28
N ARG A 69 7.55 -3.69 -12.75
CA ARG A 69 7.78 -3.44 -14.18
C ARG A 69 8.65 -4.51 -14.86
N SER A 70 9.53 -5.17 -14.12
CA SER A 70 10.34 -6.26 -14.66
C SER A 70 9.59 -7.58 -14.82
N VAL A 71 8.37 -7.71 -14.26
CA VAL A 71 7.62 -8.97 -14.21
C VAL A 71 6.18 -8.89 -14.70
N THR A 72 5.65 -7.69 -14.97
CA THR A 72 4.27 -7.50 -15.48
C THR A 72 4.15 -6.23 -16.31
N VAL A 73 3.11 -6.20 -17.16
CA VAL A 73 2.68 -5.03 -17.95
C VAL A 73 1.43 -4.35 -17.36
N ALA A 74 0.95 -4.82 -16.22
CA ALA A 74 -0.21 -4.26 -15.52
C ALA A 74 -0.04 -2.76 -15.26
N ARG A 75 -1.14 -2.02 -15.24
CA ARG A 75 -1.13 -0.61 -14.80
C ARG A 75 -0.73 -0.58 -13.32
N ILE A 76 0.31 0.18 -13.00
CA ILE A 76 0.79 0.35 -11.62
C ILE A 76 0.42 1.75 -11.15
N VAL A 77 -0.31 1.84 -10.04
CA VAL A 77 -0.70 3.10 -9.41
C VAL A 77 -0.28 3.09 -7.94
N ILE A 78 0.00 4.26 -7.38
CA ILE A 78 0.26 4.43 -5.95
C ILE A 78 -0.91 5.21 -5.36
N GLY A 79 -1.58 4.67 -4.36
CA GLY A 79 -2.73 5.31 -3.75
C GLY A 79 -2.64 5.38 -2.24
N GLU A 80 -3.02 6.53 -1.69
CA GLU A 80 -3.19 6.74 -0.26
C GLU A 80 -4.39 7.65 -0.01
N GLY A 81 -4.97 7.56 1.19
CA GLY A 81 -5.91 8.53 1.74
C GLY A 81 -5.35 9.10 3.04
N SER A 82 -4.94 10.38 3.03
CA SER A 82 -4.48 11.07 4.24
C SER A 82 -5.61 11.17 5.26
N GLY A 83 -5.31 10.90 6.52
CA GLY A 83 -6.23 11.09 7.65
C GLY A 83 -6.01 12.42 8.38
N ALA A 84 -5.15 13.28 7.84
CA ALA A 84 -4.78 14.52 8.50
C ALA A 84 -5.89 15.57 8.42
N ILE A 85 -6.10 16.28 9.53
CA ILE A 85 -7.10 17.36 9.61
C ILE A 85 -6.67 18.60 8.80
N ASN A 86 -5.36 18.83 8.69
CA ASN A 86 -4.80 20.10 8.20
C ASN A 86 -4.22 20.02 6.78
N HIS A 87 -4.25 18.87 6.11
CA HIS A 87 -3.73 18.72 4.74
C HIS A 87 -4.35 17.53 4.01
N ASP A 88 -4.37 17.62 2.68
CA ASP A 88 -4.84 16.54 1.80
C ASP A 88 -3.74 15.51 1.49
N THR A 89 -4.10 14.44 0.78
CA THR A 89 -3.13 13.39 0.38
C THR A 89 -2.06 13.92 -0.57
N ARG A 90 -2.39 14.91 -1.42
CA ARG A 90 -1.43 15.49 -2.37
C ARG A 90 -0.29 16.20 -1.65
N HIS A 91 -0.57 16.87 -0.55
CA HIS A 91 0.45 17.43 0.33
C HIS A 91 1.39 16.34 0.85
N SER A 92 0.86 15.23 1.38
CA SER A 92 1.68 14.09 1.84
C SER A 92 2.55 13.53 0.71
N PHE A 93 2.03 13.41 -0.51
CA PHE A 93 2.82 12.97 -1.65
C PHE A 93 3.97 13.93 -1.99
N ALA A 94 3.72 15.24 -1.93
CA ALA A 94 4.73 16.25 -2.22
C ALA A 94 5.84 16.25 -1.15
N GLU A 95 5.48 16.38 0.12
CA GLU A 95 6.42 16.46 1.24
C GLU A 95 7.29 15.20 1.37
N LEU A 96 6.74 14.03 1.07
CA LEU A 96 7.44 12.75 1.21
C LEU A 96 8.17 12.32 -0.07
N GLY A 97 8.23 13.19 -1.09
CA GLY A 97 8.99 12.97 -2.32
C GLY A 97 8.32 12.04 -3.34
N TYR A 98 7.08 11.61 -3.12
CA TYR A 98 6.34 10.77 -4.04
C TYR A 98 5.98 11.51 -5.33
N THR A 99 5.64 12.80 -5.25
CA THR A 99 5.27 13.59 -6.44
C THR A 99 6.41 13.66 -7.46
N GLU A 100 7.62 13.96 -7.01
CA GLU A 100 8.79 14.03 -7.90
C GLU A 100 9.17 12.64 -8.43
N PHE A 101 9.12 11.62 -7.58
CA PHE A 101 9.32 10.23 -7.97
C PHE A 101 8.33 9.79 -9.07
N ALA A 102 7.05 10.01 -8.84
CA ALA A 102 5.96 9.65 -9.75
C ALA A 102 6.13 10.33 -11.11
N ARG A 103 6.46 11.62 -11.11
CA ARG A 103 6.75 12.40 -12.33
C ARG A 103 7.93 11.82 -13.10
N ARG A 104 9.04 11.50 -12.43
CA ARG A 104 10.24 10.92 -13.08
C ARG A 104 9.99 9.54 -13.66
N GLN A 105 9.20 8.74 -12.94
CA GLN A 105 8.98 7.34 -13.29
C GLN A 105 7.75 7.12 -14.16
N GLY A 106 6.91 8.13 -14.39
CA GLY A 106 5.64 7.96 -15.09
C GLY A 106 4.70 7.01 -14.36
N VAL A 107 4.61 7.15 -13.02
CA VAL A 107 3.68 6.39 -12.17
C VAL A 107 2.59 7.34 -11.69
N GLU A 108 1.35 6.87 -11.66
CA GLU A 108 0.22 7.67 -11.22
C GLU A 108 0.09 7.67 -9.69
N LEU A 109 -0.20 8.84 -9.13
CA LEU A 109 -0.55 9.01 -7.72
C LEU A 109 -2.05 9.28 -7.60
N ILE A 110 -2.72 8.52 -6.73
CA ILE A 110 -4.17 8.57 -6.53
C ILE A 110 -4.46 8.98 -5.09
N ASP A 111 -5.30 10.01 -4.93
CA ASP A 111 -5.87 10.37 -3.65
C ASP A 111 -7.15 9.57 -3.43
N LEU A 112 -7.05 8.52 -2.63
CA LEU A 112 -8.15 7.58 -2.37
C LEU A 112 -9.34 8.25 -1.68
N ASN A 113 -9.15 9.40 -1.01
CA ASN A 113 -10.24 10.17 -0.41
C ASN A 113 -11.11 10.89 -1.46
N GLN A 114 -10.63 11.01 -2.70
CA GLN A 114 -11.32 11.68 -3.81
C GLN A 114 -11.85 10.69 -4.86
N GLU A 115 -11.58 9.40 -4.69
CA GLU A 115 -12.00 8.36 -5.61
C GLU A 115 -13.50 8.04 -5.49
N LYS A 116 -14.07 7.52 -6.58
CA LYS A 116 -15.45 7.03 -6.58
C LYS A 116 -15.59 5.92 -5.53
N LEU A 117 -16.60 6.05 -4.68
CA LEU A 117 -16.87 5.12 -3.59
C LEU A 117 -17.93 4.09 -3.98
N VAL A 118 -17.72 2.84 -3.56
CA VAL A 118 -18.72 1.79 -3.58
C VAL A 118 -19.15 1.43 -2.16
N ARG A 119 -20.44 1.20 -1.98
CA ARG A 119 -21.02 0.83 -0.68
C ARG A 119 -21.01 -0.68 -0.51
N PHE A 120 -20.29 -1.16 0.50
CA PHE A 120 -20.32 -2.56 0.92
C PHE A 120 -21.21 -2.74 2.13
N ARG A 121 -22.03 -3.80 2.11
CA ARG A 121 -22.85 -4.20 3.26
C ARG A 121 -22.65 -5.68 3.56
N LYS A 122 -22.22 -5.99 4.79
CA LYS A 122 -22.08 -7.35 5.32
C LYS A 122 -22.76 -7.43 6.69
N LYS A 123 -23.93 -8.06 6.73
CA LYS A 123 -24.77 -8.14 7.94
C LYS A 123 -24.10 -8.94 9.07
N GLU A 124 -23.13 -9.78 8.73
CA GLU A 124 -22.36 -10.61 9.65
C GLU A 124 -21.32 -9.79 10.43
N CYS A 125 -20.92 -8.61 9.94
CA CYS A 125 -20.01 -7.70 10.63
C CYS A 125 -20.74 -7.00 11.79
N ARG A 126 -20.46 -7.43 13.03
CA ARG A 126 -21.06 -6.84 14.25
C ARG A 126 -20.68 -5.37 14.46
N ARG A 127 -19.54 -4.92 13.93
CA ARG A 127 -19.05 -3.54 14.00
C ARG A 127 -18.77 -3.09 12.56
N TRP A 128 -19.35 -1.95 12.17
CA TRP A 128 -19.37 -1.46 10.78
C TRP A 128 -19.95 -2.48 9.77
N PRO A 129 -21.26 -2.79 9.86
CA PRO A 129 -21.93 -3.67 8.88
C PRO A 129 -22.01 -3.05 7.49
N GLU A 130 -21.70 -1.77 7.38
CA GLU A 130 -21.62 -1.00 6.15
C GLU A 130 -20.33 -0.19 6.13
N MET A 131 -19.67 -0.14 4.97
CA MET A 131 -18.48 0.67 4.71
C MET A 131 -18.51 1.19 3.27
N PHE A 132 -17.96 2.39 3.07
CA PHE A 132 -17.69 2.95 1.76
C PHE A 132 -16.19 2.80 1.49
N LEU A 133 -15.83 2.25 0.34
CA LEU A 133 -14.44 2.05 -0.05
C LEU A 133 -14.23 2.54 -1.49
N PRO A 134 -13.03 3.02 -1.83
CA PRO A 134 -12.66 3.37 -3.20
C PRO A 134 -12.88 2.19 -4.15
N GLU A 135 -13.61 2.43 -5.23
CA GLU A 135 -13.92 1.43 -6.27
C GLU A 135 -12.64 0.81 -6.83
N ILE A 136 -11.60 1.63 -7.05
CA ILE A 136 -10.30 1.19 -7.54
C ILE A 136 -9.64 0.12 -6.67
N ALA A 137 -9.92 0.11 -5.35
CA ALA A 137 -9.38 -0.88 -4.43
C ALA A 137 -10.10 -2.24 -4.50
N CYS A 138 -11.23 -2.30 -5.21
CA CYS A 138 -12.05 -3.51 -5.37
C CYS A 138 -11.61 -4.35 -6.56
N ASP A 139 -11.14 -3.70 -7.62
CA ASP A 139 -10.78 -4.32 -8.91
C ASP A 139 -9.27 -4.19 -9.20
N CYS A 140 -8.44 -4.43 -8.18
CA CYS A 140 -6.98 -4.41 -8.32
C CYS A 140 -6.31 -5.53 -7.54
N PHE A 141 -5.05 -5.80 -7.88
CA PHE A 141 -4.14 -6.48 -6.97
C PHE A 141 -3.54 -5.45 -6.01
N LEU A 142 -3.99 -5.46 -4.75
CA LEU A 142 -3.54 -4.53 -3.72
C LEU A 142 -2.24 -4.99 -3.06
N ILE A 143 -1.19 -4.17 -3.15
CA ILE A 143 0.07 -4.36 -2.42
C ILE A 143 0.15 -3.34 -1.29
N SER A 144 -0.06 -3.80 -0.06
CA SER A 144 0.08 -2.97 1.15
C SER A 144 1.55 -2.89 1.57
N VAL A 145 2.09 -1.69 1.72
CA VAL A 145 3.48 -1.42 2.10
C VAL A 145 3.53 -0.62 3.43
N PRO A 146 3.21 -1.26 4.58
CA PRO A 146 3.20 -0.60 5.88
C PRO A 146 4.62 -0.32 6.39
N VAL A 147 4.72 0.56 7.39
CA VAL A 147 5.91 0.60 8.27
C VAL A 147 5.62 -0.12 9.57
N LEU A 148 6.56 -0.95 10.01
CA LEU A 148 6.52 -1.59 11.33
C LEU A 148 6.89 -0.55 12.40
N LYS A 149 5.90 -0.10 13.18
CA LYS A 149 6.13 0.73 14.37
C LYS A 149 5.30 0.24 15.54
N ALA A 150 5.81 0.43 16.76
CA ALA A 150 5.00 0.24 17.96
C ALA A 150 3.83 1.23 17.95
N HIS A 151 2.64 0.79 18.35
CA HIS A 151 1.44 1.63 18.37
C HIS A 151 0.70 1.53 19.70
N THR A 152 0.41 2.67 20.29
CA THR A 152 -0.24 2.80 21.59
C THR A 152 -1.63 2.13 21.67
N LEU A 153 -2.36 2.05 20.55
CA LEU A 153 -3.71 1.46 20.50
C LEU A 153 -3.79 0.02 19.94
N ALA A 154 -2.73 -0.45 19.27
CA ALA A 154 -2.76 -1.73 18.52
C ALA A 154 -1.57 -2.66 18.85
N GLY A 155 -0.68 -2.26 19.76
CA GLY A 155 0.60 -2.92 20.03
C GLY A 155 1.63 -2.64 18.94
N VAL A 156 1.29 -2.95 17.68
CA VAL A 156 2.12 -2.70 16.49
C VAL A 156 1.26 -2.24 15.30
N THR A 157 1.84 -1.43 14.41
CA THR A 157 1.24 -1.14 13.11
C THR A 157 1.74 -2.15 12.09
N LEU A 158 0.80 -2.92 11.53
CA LEU A 158 1.06 -3.91 10.49
C LEU A 158 0.06 -3.70 9.35
N THR A 159 -0.11 -4.71 8.51
CA THR A 159 -0.90 -4.68 7.27
C THR A 159 -2.34 -4.16 7.46
N LEU A 160 -3.04 -4.57 8.52
CA LEU A 160 -4.43 -4.14 8.73
C LEU A 160 -4.55 -2.66 9.08
N LYS A 161 -3.63 -2.09 9.87
CA LYS A 161 -3.67 -0.65 10.18
C LYS A 161 -3.41 0.18 8.93
N ASN A 162 -2.56 -0.32 8.02
CA ASN A 162 -2.27 0.39 6.79
C ASN A 162 -3.55 0.65 5.98
N MET A 163 -4.52 -0.26 6.04
CA MET A 163 -5.79 -0.14 5.33
C MET A 163 -6.66 1.04 5.79
N MET A 164 -6.33 1.74 6.88
CA MET A 164 -7.08 2.91 7.35
C MET A 164 -7.22 3.98 6.26
N GLY A 165 -6.16 4.26 5.48
CA GLY A 165 -6.25 5.21 4.36
C GLY A 165 -6.98 4.66 3.12
N LEU A 166 -7.76 3.58 3.24
CA LEU A 166 -8.78 3.19 2.25
C LEU A 166 -10.18 3.60 2.71
N ALA A 167 -10.38 3.85 4.00
CA ALA A 167 -11.65 4.35 4.49
C ALA A 167 -11.62 5.89 4.32
N PRO A 168 -12.57 6.48 3.56
CA PRO A 168 -12.68 7.92 3.38
C PRO A 168 -13.13 8.62 4.68
#